data_AF-A0A193QHJ6-F1
#
_entry.id   AF-A0A193QHJ6-F1
#
_cell.length_a   1.000
_cell.length_b   1.000
_cell.length_c   1.000
_cell.angle_alpha   90.00
_cell.angle_beta   90.00
_cell.angle_gamma   90.00
#
_symmetry.space_group_name_H-M   'P 1'
#
loop_
_entity.id
_entity.type
_entity.pdbx_description
1 polymer ?
#
loop_
_entity_poly.entity_id
_entity_poly.type
_entity_poly.pdbx_seq_one_letter_code
_entity_poly.pdbx_strand_id
1 'polypeptide(L)'
;MCATPEIWAAMKVCNGPRQDILISMAYQMGVKGLAKFANTLAFITAGNYTGAAAGMLTSTWAQQTPARAKRHAEVMRTGSFVAYQSVF
;
A
#
# COMPACT_ATOMS: atom_id res chain seq x y z
N MET A 1 8.68 11.49 17.78
CA MET A 1 9.66 11.02 16.77
C MET A 1 9.34 9.56 16.48
N CYS A 2 9.24 9.03 15.27
CA CYS A 2 9.22 9.56 13.92
C CYS A 2 8.78 8.33 13.09
N ALA A 3 7.49 8.09 12.91
CA ALA A 3 6.99 6.92 12.14
C ALA A 3 7.09 7.14 10.62
N THR A 4 7.72 8.24 10.21
CA THR A 4 7.83 8.71 8.83
C THR A 4 9.05 8.22 8.04
N PRO A 5 10.17 7.70 8.60
CA PRO A 5 11.32 7.33 7.76
C PRO A 5 11.01 6.08 6.91
N GLU A 6 10.28 5.11 7.44
CA GLU A 6 9.89 3.90 6.69
C GLU A 6 8.91 4.21 5.57
N ILE A 7 7.90 5.05 5.84
CA ILE A 7 6.95 5.50 4.83
C ILE A 7 7.67 6.29 3.75
N TRP A 8 8.57 7.20 4.13
CA TRP A 8 9.36 8.00 3.20
C TRP A 8 10.29 7.13 2.34
N ALA A 9 10.96 6.15 2.94
CA ALA A 9 11.80 5.20 2.23
C ALA A 9 10.99 4.39 1.20
N ALA A 10 9.81 3.90 1.60
CA ALA A 10 8.90 3.20 0.70
C ALA A 10 8.43 4.10 -0.46
N MET A 11 8.04 5.35 -0.16
CA MET A 11 7.60 6.32 -1.15
C MET A 11 8.66 6.62 -2.22
N LYS A 12 9.94 6.73 -1.83
CA LYS A 12 11.05 6.98 -2.76
C LYS A 12 11.26 5.85 -3.78
N VAL A 13 10.97 4.61 -3.40
CA VAL A 13 11.14 3.43 -4.26
C VAL A 13 9.89 3.15 -5.11
N CYS A 14 8.74 3.67 -4.69
CA CYS A 14 7.47 3.52 -5.40
C CYS A 14 7.40 4.39 -6.67
N ASN A 15 6.71 3.88 -7.70
CA ASN A 15 6.25 4.68 -8.83
C ASN A 15 4.97 5.47 -8.46
N GLY A 16 4.53 6.39 -9.33
CA GLY A 16 3.36 7.24 -9.07
C GLY A 16 2.12 6.49 -8.55
N PRO A 17 1.64 5.44 -9.26
CA PRO A 17 0.47 4.69 -8.81
C PRO A 17 0.64 4.04 -7.43
N ARG A 18 1.82 3.49 -7.11
CA ARG A 18 2.08 2.91 -5.79
C ARG A 18 2.14 3.97 -4.68
N GLN A 19 2.70 5.14 -4.97
CA GLN A 19 2.69 6.27 -4.04
C GLN A 19 1.25 6.71 -3.73
N ASP A 20 0.40 6.81 -4.76
CA ASP A 20 -1.01 7.17 -4.59
C ASP A 20 -1.76 6.17 -3.71
N ILE A 21 -1.45 4.87 -3.79
CA ILE A 21 -2.01 3.86 -2.88
C ILE A 21 -1.59 4.11 -1.44
N LEU A 22 -0.31 4.40 -1.18
CA LEU A 22 0.18 4.69 0.18
C LEU A 22 -0.47 5.96 0.75
N ILE A 23 -0.63 7.00 -0.07
CA ILE A 23 -1.36 8.23 0.29
C ILE A 23 -2.83 7.90 0.60
N SER A 24 -3.47 7.10 -0.25
CA SER A 24 -4.87 6.68 -0.11
C SER A 24 -5.13 5.83 1.14
N MET A 25 -4.15 5.01 1.55
CA MET A 25 -4.17 4.30 2.83
C MET A 25 -4.00 5.26 3.99
N ALA A 26 -2.99 6.14 3.94
CA ALA A 26 -2.74 7.14 4.97
C ALA A 26 -3.95 8.07 5.20
N TYR A 27 -4.71 8.37 4.15
CA TYR A 27 -5.96 9.13 4.25
C TYR A 27 -7.04 8.37 5.02
N GLN A 28 -7.22 7.06 4.77
CA GLN A 28 -8.27 6.28 5.41
C GLN A 28 -7.98 5.97 6.89
N MET A 29 -6.74 5.59 7.23
CA MET A 29 -6.39 5.08 8.56
C MET A 29 -5.40 5.96 9.33
N GLY A 30 -5.00 7.09 8.75
CA GLY A 30 -3.96 7.96 9.28
C GLY A 30 -2.54 7.43 9.05
N VAL A 31 -1.56 8.34 9.09
CA VAL A 31 -0.12 8.03 8.94
C VAL A 31 0.35 7.05 10.03
N LYS A 32 -0.16 7.19 11.26
CA LYS A 32 0.15 6.27 12.36
C LYS A 32 -0.40 4.86 12.13
N GLY A 33 -1.53 4.74 11.44
CA GLY A 33 -2.10 3.45 11.06
C GLY A 33 -1.26 2.79 9.97
N LEU A 34 -0.90 3.56 8.94
CA LEU A 34 -0.03 3.08 7.85
C LEU A 34 1.36 2.65 8.35
N ALA A 35 1.94 3.37 9.31
CA ALA A 35 3.23 3.01 9.89
C ALA A 35 3.24 1.64 10.60
N LYS A 36 2.07 1.10 10.98
CA LYS A 36 1.99 -0.26 11.56
C LYS A 36 2.16 -1.36 10.50
N PHE A 37 2.14 -1.02 9.21
CA PHE A 37 2.39 -1.96 8.11
C PHE A 37 3.88 -2.16 7.85
N ALA A 38 4.69 -2.33 8.90
CA ALA A 38 6.15 -2.42 8.82
C ALA A 38 6.62 -3.49 7.81
N ASN A 39 6.00 -4.67 7.81
CA ASN A 39 6.33 -5.74 6.84
C ASN A 39 6.03 -5.32 5.39
N THR A 40 4.88 -4.70 5.14
CA THR A 40 4.52 -4.21 3.81
C THR A 40 5.48 -3.11 3.36
N LEU A 41 5.82 -2.16 4.23
CA LEU A 41 6.77 -1.09 3.94
C LEU A 41 8.17 -1.65 3.64
N ALA A 42 8.62 -2.64 4.41
CA ALA A 42 9.88 -3.34 4.18
C ALA A 42 9.89 -4.12 2.84
N PHE A 43 8.78 -4.76 2.47
CA PHE A 43 8.68 -5.40 1.16
C PHE A 43 8.72 -4.40 0.02
N ILE A 44 8.11 -3.22 0.18
CA ILE A 44 8.16 -2.14 -0.82
C ILE A 44 9.59 -1.63 -1.00
N THR A 45 10.31 -1.36 0.09
CA THR A 45 11.71 -0.87 0.01
C THR A 45 12.64 -1.92 -0.58
N ALA A 46 12.36 -3.21 -0.36
CA ALA A 46 13.07 -4.33 -0.99
C ALA A 46 12.65 -4.58 -2.47
N GLY A 47 11.71 -3.82 -3.02
CA GLY A 47 11.18 -4.03 -4.38
C GLY A 47 10.28 -5.27 -4.53
N ASN A 48 9.94 -5.95 -3.44
CA ASN A 48 9.04 -7.10 -3.44
C ASN A 48 7.58 -6.65 -3.34
N TYR A 49 7.05 -6.09 -4.43
CA TYR A 49 5.69 -5.57 -4.47
C TYR A 49 4.61 -6.65 -4.36
N THR A 50 4.92 -7.88 -4.77
CA THR A 50 4.00 -9.03 -4.64
C THR A 50 3.84 -9.42 -3.17
N GLY A 51 4.94 -9.47 -2.41
CA GLY A 51 4.92 -9.67 -0.96
C GLY A 51 4.23 -8.52 -0.23
N ALA A 52 4.45 -7.28 -0.67
CA ALA A 52 3.76 -6.12 -0.14
C ALA A 52 2.24 -6.22 -0.32
N ALA A 53 1.77 -6.56 -1.52
CA ALA A 53 0.36 -6.75 -1.84
C ALA A 53 -0.27 -7.88 -1.00
N ALA A 54 0.42 -9.01 -0.84
CA ALA A 54 -0.04 -10.08 0.03
C ALA A 54 -0.18 -9.61 1.49
N GLY A 55 0.82 -8.89 2.01
CA GLY A 55 0.80 -8.30 3.34
C GLY A 55 -0.35 -7.30 3.56
N MET A 56 -0.69 -6.51 2.53
CA MET A 56 -1.85 -5.63 2.56
C MET A 56 -3.16 -6.41 2.71
N LEU A 57 -3.31 -7.55 2.01
CA LEU A 57 -4.51 -8.38 2.04
C LEU A 57 -4.67 -9.20 3.33
N THR A 58 -3.58 -9.51 4.02
CA THR A 58 -3.61 -10.22 5.32
C THR A 58 -3.91 -9.29 6.51
N SER A 59 -4.02 -7.98 6.27
CA SER A 59 -4.21 -6.99 7.34
C SER A 59 -5.66 -6.87 7.81
N THR A 60 -5.87 -6.37 9.03
CA THR A 60 -7.21 -6.02 9.54
C THR A 60 -7.90 -4.98 8.65
N TRP A 61 -7.14 -4.11 7.99
CA TRP A 61 -7.67 -3.13 7.04
C TRP A 61 -8.37 -3.81 5.85
N ALA A 62 -7.82 -4.93 5.37
CA ALA A 62 -8.44 -5.73 4.33
C ALA A 62 -9.72 -6.44 4.79
N GLN A 63 -9.82 -6.77 6.07
CA GLN A 63 -11.07 -7.31 6.64
C GLN A 63 -12.16 -6.25 6.73
N GLN A 64 -11.80 -5.01 7.08
CA GLN A 64 -12.74 -3.90 7.20
C GLN A 64 -13.24 -3.38 5.84
N THR A 65 -12.35 -3.32 4.83
CA THR A 65 -12.70 -2.79 3.50
C THR A 65 -12.16 -3.68 2.37
N PRO A 66 -12.69 -4.91 2.20
CA PRO A 66 -12.09 -5.94 1.35
C PRO A 66 -12.00 -5.55 -0.13
N ALA A 67 -13.05 -4.94 -0.69
CA ALA A 67 -13.04 -4.50 -2.09
C ALA A 67 -12.04 -3.37 -2.37
N ARG A 68 -11.79 -2.49 -1.39
CA ARG A 68 -10.78 -1.42 -1.52
C ARG A 68 -9.38 -2.01 -1.39
N ALA A 69 -9.16 -2.85 -0.39
CA ALA A 69 -7.87 -3.48 -0.15
C ALA A 69 -7.43 -4.35 -1.35
N LYS A 70 -8.34 -5.09 -1.98
CA LYS A 70 -8.05 -5.86 -3.20
C LYS A 70 -7.56 -4.98 -4.35
N ARG A 71 -8.26 -3.87 -4.65
CA ARG A 71 -7.86 -2.94 -5.71
C ARG A 71 -6.49 -2.31 -5.41
N HIS A 72 -6.29 -1.84 -4.18
CA HIS A 72 -5.05 -1.22 -3.75
C HIS A 72 -3.86 -2.19 -3.76
N ALA A 73 -4.07 -3.43 -3.30
CA ALA A 73 -3.05 -4.47 -3.36
C ALA A 73 -2.68 -4.81 -4.81
N GLU A 74 -3.67 -4.83 -5.71
CA GLU A 74 -3.42 -5.08 -7.13
C GLU A 74 -2.63 -3.95 -7.78
N VAL A 75 -2.95 -2.68 -7.51
CA VAL A 75 -2.15 -1.53 -7.96
C VAL A 75 -0.75 -1.56 -7.35
N MET A 76 -0.60 -1.97 -6.08
CA MET A 76 0.71 -2.13 -5.45
C MET A 76 1.55 -3.15 -6.22
N ARG A 77 0.95 -4.31 -6.53
CA ARG A 77 1.57 -5.43 -7.25
C ARG A 77 1.98 -5.04 -8.68
N THR A 78 1.05 -4.51 -9.47
CA THR A 78 1.27 -4.21 -10.90
C THR A 78 2.00 -2.88 -11.12
N GLY A 79 1.84 -1.93 -10.20
CA GLY A 79 2.32 -0.56 -10.36
C GLY A 79 1.49 0.26 -11.35
N SER A 80 0.26 -0.14 -11.67
CA SER A 80 -0.62 0.56 -12.61
C SER A 80 -2.09 0.55 -12.15
N PHE A 81 -2.87 1.54 -12.58
CA PHE A 81 -4.30 1.66 -12.25
C PHE A 81 -5.22 0.74 -13.06
N VAL A 82 -4.69 -0.33 -13.67
CA VAL A 82 -5.48 -1.28 -14.48
C VAL A 82 -6.66 -1.86 -13.68
N ALA A 83 -6.45 -2.13 -12.39
CA ALA A 83 -7.50 -2.61 -11.48
C ALA A 83 -8.69 -1.64 -11.29
N TYR A 84 -8.53 -0.36 -11.67
CA TYR A 84 -9.56 0.67 -11.63
C TYR A 84 -10.22 0.90 -12.99
N GLN A 85 -9.61 0.46 -14.10
CA GLN A 85 -10.11 0.70 -15.45
C GLN A 85 -11.28 -0.21 -15.82
N SER A 86 -11.41 -1.37 -15.17
CA SER A 86 -12.43 -2.38 -15.49
C SER A 86 -13.78 -2.19 -14.79
N VAL A 87 -14.08 -0.99 -14.26
CA VAL A 87 -15.32 -0.71 -13.49
C VAL A 87 -16.25 0.23 -14.27
N PHE A 88 -16.21 0.20 -15.60
CA PHE A 88 -17.12 0.94 -16.48
C PHE A 88 -17.94 -0.02 -17.34
#